data_AF-A0A520CPU2-F1
#
_entry.id   AF-A0A520CPU2-F1
#
_cell.length_a   1.000
_cell.length_b   1.000
_cell.length_c   1.000
_cell.angle_alpha   90.00
_cell.angle_beta   90.00
_cell.angle_gamma   90.00
#
_symmetry.space_group_name_H-M   'P 1'
#
loop_
_entity.id
_entity.type
_entity.pdbx_description
1 polymer ?
#
loop_
_entity_poly.entity_id
_entity_poly.type
_entity_poly.pdbx_seq_one_letter_code
_entity_poly.pdbx_strand_id
1 'polypeptide(L)' 'MSKRDFYDILGVTKSASAEEIKKAYRKLAIKYHPDKNPDDKAAEDKFKEAAEA' A
#
# COMPACT_ATOMS: atom_id res chain seq x y z
N MET A 1 12.38 -2.36 -14.72
CA MET A 1 11.81 -2.80 -13.43
C MET A 1 10.39 -2.24 -13.35
N SER A 2 9.52 -2.70 -14.25
CA SER A 2 8.48 -3.68 -13.97
C SER A 2 7.38 -3.08 -13.09
N LYS A 3 6.35 -2.51 -13.74
CA LYS A 3 4.98 -2.22 -13.25
C LYS A 3 4.30 -3.36 -12.46
N ARG A 4 5.03 -4.44 -12.18
CA ARG A 4 4.52 -5.74 -11.77
C ARG A 4 3.89 -5.69 -10.38
N ASP A 5 4.33 -4.80 -9.50
CA ASP A 5 3.96 -4.99 -8.10
C ASP A 5 3.14 -3.84 -7.49
N PHE A 6 2.89 -2.75 -8.19
CA PHE A 6 2.00 -1.68 -7.69
C PHE A 6 0.61 -2.20 -7.33
N TYR A 7 0.04 -2.99 -8.23
CA TYR A 7 -1.27 -3.58 -8.06
C TYR A 7 -1.25 -4.70 -7.02
N ASP A 8 -0.18 -5.51 -6.96
CA ASP A 8 0.00 -6.57 -5.96
C ASP A 8 0.26 -6.02 -4.55
N ILE A 9 1.09 -4.99 -4.39
CA ILE A 9 1.34 -4.26 -3.13
C ILE A 9 0.04 -3.65 -2.61
N LEU A 10 -0.75 -3.07 -3.53
CA LEU A 10 -2.05 -2.51 -3.21
C LEU A 10 -3.15 -3.57 -3.01
N GLY A 11 -2.88 -4.82 -3.39
CA GLY A 11 -3.86 -5.91 -3.37
C GLY A 11 -5.04 -5.68 -4.32
N VAL A 12 -4.84 -4.89 -5.38
CA VAL A 12 -5.85 -4.58 -6.40
C VAL A 12 -5.50 -5.25 -7.72
N THR A 13 -6.49 -5.44 -8.58
CA THR A 13 -6.24 -6.02 -9.90
C THR A 13 -5.55 -5.00 -10.81
N LYS A 14 -4.82 -5.47 -11.84
CA LYS A 14 -4.20 -4.58 -12.86
C LYS A 14 -5.25 -3.85 -13.71
N SER A 15 -6.50 -4.28 -13.62
CA SER A 15 -7.68 -3.65 -14.23
C SER A 15 -8.38 -2.67 -13.29
N ALA A 16 -7.87 -2.50 -12.06
CA ALA A 16 -8.46 -1.61 -11.07
C ALA A 16 -8.41 -0.17 -11.55
N SER A 17 -9.54 0.51 -11.40
CA SER A 17 -9.67 1.93 -11.74
C SER A 17 -8.83 2.80 -10.80
N ALA A 18 -8.47 4.00 -11.25
CA ALA A 18 -7.72 4.96 -10.42
C ALA A 18 -8.37 5.21 -9.04
N GLU A 19 -9.70 5.17 -8.96
CA GLU A 19 -10.45 5.24 -7.69
C GLU A 19 -10.22 4.02 -6.78
N GLU A 20 -10.18 2.81 -7.33
CA GLU A 20 -9.91 1.60 -6.56
C GLU A 20 -8.48 1.58 -6.03
N ILE A 21 -7.52 2.00 -6.85
CA ILE A 21 -6.11 2.17 -6.47
C ILE A 21 -6.02 3.15 -5.29
N LYS A 22 -6.66 4.32 -5.39
CA LYS A 22 -6.67 5.33 -4.31
C LYS A 22 -7.29 4.81 -3.02
N LYS A 23 -8.37 4.02 -3.14
CA LYS A 23 -9.10 3.46 -2.00
C LYS A 23 -8.30 2.35 -1.32
N ALA A 24 -7.62 1.52 -2.10
CA ALA A 24 -6.71 0.48 -1.60
C ALA A 24 -5.48 1.08 -0.93
N TYR A 25 -4.85 2.08 -1.55
CA TYR A 25 -3.73 2.82 -0.96
C TYR A 25 -4.13 3.43 0.37
N ARG A 26 -5.27 4.14 0.46
CA ARG A 26 -5.77 4.68 1.73
C ARG A 26 -5.98 3.59 2.79
N LYS A 27 -6.54 2.44 2.40
CA LYS A 27 -6.72 1.32 3.34
C LYS A 27 -5.40 0.78 3.85
N LEU A 28 -4.40 0.60 2.98
CA LEU A 28 -3.07 0.12 3.35
C LEU A 28 -2.30 1.13 4.19
N ALA A 29 -2.35 2.41 3.80
CA ALA A 29 -1.74 3.51 4.54
C ALA A 29 -2.31 3.63 5.95
N ILE A 30 -3.62 3.42 6.15
CA ILE A 30 -4.24 3.40 7.49
C ILE A 30 -3.89 2.09 8.23
N LYS A 31 -3.88 0.96 7.52
CA LYS A 31 -3.58 -0.36 8.11
C LYS A 31 -2.15 -0.44 8.64
N TYR A 32 -1.19 0.12 7.91
CA TYR A 32 0.22 0.16 8.27
C TYR A 32 0.65 1.53 8.84
N HIS A 33 -0.29 2.41 9.19
CA HIS A 33 0.03 3.73 9.70
C HIS A 33 0.87 3.62 10.98
N PRO A 34 1.94 4.40 11.15
CA PRO A 34 2.78 4.37 12.34
C PRO A 34 1.99 4.73 13.62
N ASP A 35 1.00 5.61 13.52
CA ASP A 35 0.09 5.94 14.63
C ASP A 35 -0.74 4.73 15.12
N LYS A 36 -1.08 3.80 14.23
CA LYS A 36 -1.80 2.56 14.58
C LYS A 36 -0.86 1.40 14.88
N ASN A 37 0.37 1.44 14.40
CA ASN A 37 1.38 0.42 14.58
C ASN A 37 2.71 1.04 15.07
N PRO A 38 2.73 1.66 16.26
CA PRO A 38 3.87 2.45 16.73
C PRO A 38 5.16 1.65 16.97
N ASP A 39 5.08 0.31 17.02
CA ASP A 39 6.22 -0.57 17.28
C ASP A 39 6.40 -1.67 16.21
N ASP A 40 5.65 -1.59 15.11
CA ASP A 40 5.71 -2.61 14.05
C ASP A 40 6.62 -2.15 12.91
N LYS A 41 7.90 -2.51 13.00
CA LYS A 41 8.88 -2.28 11.93
C LYS A 41 8.46 -2.89 10.60
N ALA A 42 7.72 -4.00 10.60
CA ALA A 42 7.24 -4.61 9.36
C ALA A 42 6.07 -3.81 8.75
N ALA A 43 5.27 -3.13 9.58
CA ALA A 43 4.29 -2.16 9.09
C ALA A 43 4.97 -0.91 8.52
N GLU A 44 6.04 -0.42 9.16
CA GLU A 44 6.80 0.73 8.65
C GLU A 44 7.45 0.43 7.27
N ASP A 45 8.07 -0.73 7.11
CA ASP A 45 8.64 -1.18 5.82
C ASP A 45 7.55 -1.26 4.73
N LYS A 46 6.41 -1.90 5.04
CA LYS A 46 5.28 -2.00 4.10
C LYS A 46 4.63 -0.66 3.80
N PHE A 47 4.61 0.27 4.76
CA PHE A 47 4.11 1.61 4.55
C PHE A 47 5.03 2.40 3.62
N LYS A 48 6.36 2.28 3.79
CA LYS A 48 7.35 2.87 2.88
C LYS A 48 7.27 2.27 1.49
N GLU A 49 7.20 0.95 1.36
CA GLU A 49 7.03 0.27 0.06
C GLU A 49 5.72 0.69 -0.64
N ALA A 50 4.63 0.84 0.12
CA ALA A 50 3.37 1.31 -0.42
C ALA A 50 3.40 2.81 -0.79
N ALA A 51 4.25 3.62 -0.16
CA ALA A 51 4.40 5.05 -0.43
C ALA A 51 5.40 5.37 -1.55
N GLU A 52 6.38 4.49 -1.79
CA GLU A 52 7.28 4.53 -2.96
C GLU A 52 6.60 4.05 -4.25
N ALA A 53 5.44 3.41 -4.11
CA ALA A 53 4.53 3.11 -5.21
C ALA A 53 3.69 4.35 -5.57
#